data_AF-A0A4Q5X822-F1
#
_entry.id   AF-A0A4Q5X822-F1
#
_cell.length_a   1.000
_cell.length_b   1.000
_cell.length_c   1.000
_cell.angle_alpha   90.00
_cell.angle_beta   90.00
_cell.angle_gamma   90.00
#
_symmetry.space_group_name_H-M   'P 1'
#
loop_
_entity.id
_entity.type
_entity.pdbx_description
1 polymer ?
#
loop_
_entity_poly.entity_id
_entity_poly.type
_entity_poly.pdbx_seq_one_letter_code
_entity_poly.pdbx_strand_id
1 'polypeptide(L)'
;MFWKKNAPTPGPSPSPSQASMEAQDVGRESRDLDAAIDAVVAMLRAFGEHAFDTPNVPAEDTRDECDGWARKIAMGENLGVEGGPPRRDFGGARRYFAAHRAHEREYVGSTVANLREAVHAFARCLTRTVGEDRAADAKVGAQLGNLVAAFGANDVDVIRREAEGVVQVVTDVMDQRKRLQQEQMQLLSEKVTKLKAELHEARESAALDPLTQLHNRSSLDSQLERVADLSFLMSATPCLLMIDVDHFKSVNDRFGHPIGDEVIRRVADTLVRNFLRREDFVARYGGEEFVVVVPDSSSHAVRQRAERVRQAIGEIGFSKGTEHFSVTASIGVAVLGPGDTGKSWLERADAALYEAKSAGRNRVVFAEDTGAKSPSLRPSRPPSQAPERALSSGSLRLNGKPV
;
A
#
# COMPACT_ATOMS: atom_id res chain seq x y z
N MET A 1 25.05 117.77 0.91
CA MET A 1 26.28 118.50 1.31
C MET A 1 27.46 117.56 1.19
N PHE A 2 28.53 118.01 0.55
CA PHE A 2 29.85 117.37 0.53
C PHE A 2 30.40 117.19 1.96
N TRP A 3 31.24 116.16 2.17
CA TRP A 3 32.54 116.18 2.89
C TRP A 3 33.14 114.75 2.84
N LYS A 4 34.07 114.46 1.92
CA LYS A 4 35.55 114.55 1.98
C LYS A 4 36.24 113.52 2.91
N LYS A 5 37.04 112.68 2.25
CA LYS A 5 38.07 111.71 2.70
C LYS A 5 38.79 112.05 4.02
N ASN A 6 38.97 111.03 4.85
CA ASN A 6 40.19 110.82 5.65
C ASN A 6 40.75 109.43 5.32
N ALA A 7 42.03 109.37 4.93
CA ALA A 7 42.80 108.14 4.81
C ALA A 7 43.30 107.73 6.21
N PRO A 8 43.32 106.45 6.59
CA PRO A 8 44.05 106.01 7.75
C PRO A 8 45.52 105.74 7.39
N THR A 9 46.41 106.28 8.21
CA THR A 9 47.85 106.02 8.29
C THR A 9 48.18 104.52 8.47
N PRO A 10 49.35 104.04 8.00
CA PRO A 10 49.75 102.65 8.22
C PRO A 10 50.03 102.41 9.72
N GLY A 11 49.34 101.45 10.31
CA GLY A 11 49.62 100.96 11.66
C GLY A 11 50.99 100.25 11.72
N PRO A 12 51.62 100.16 12.90
CA PRO A 12 52.94 99.59 13.04
C PRO A 12 52.96 98.12 12.64
N SER A 13 53.99 97.70 11.90
CA SER A 13 54.26 96.30 11.57
C SER A 13 54.29 95.44 12.84
N PRO A 14 53.71 94.23 12.83
CA PRO A 14 53.66 93.38 14.01
C PRO A 14 55.07 93.02 14.49
N SER A 15 55.26 93.04 15.81
CA SER A 15 56.52 92.67 16.45
C SER A 15 56.74 91.14 16.35
N PRO A 16 58.00 90.66 16.21
CA PRO A 16 58.30 89.27 15.86
C PRO A 16 57.79 88.20 16.87
N SER A 17 57.40 88.59 18.09
CA SER A 17 56.80 87.66 19.07
C SER A 17 55.31 87.38 18.83
N GLN A 18 54.53 88.33 18.28
CA GLN A 18 53.11 88.12 17.98
C GLN A 18 52.91 87.24 16.74
N ALA A 19 53.72 87.45 15.69
CA ALA A 19 53.72 86.59 14.51
C ALA A 19 54.17 85.14 14.81
N SER A 20 55.02 84.93 15.82
CA SER A 20 55.45 83.60 16.25
C SER A 20 54.39 82.87 17.10
N MET A 21 53.61 83.58 17.91
CA MET A 21 52.48 82.98 18.67
C MET A 21 51.30 82.64 17.75
N GLU A 22 50.93 83.53 16.83
CA GLU A 22 49.86 83.26 15.84
C GLU A 22 50.24 82.10 14.90
N ALA A 23 51.51 81.98 14.50
CA ALA A 23 51.99 80.83 13.72
C ALA A 23 51.99 79.50 14.50
N GLN A 24 52.22 79.54 15.82
CA GLN A 24 52.14 78.35 16.69
C GLN A 24 50.68 77.92 16.95
N ASP A 25 49.76 78.88 17.05
CA ASP A 25 48.32 78.63 17.26
C ASP A 25 47.66 78.04 16.00
N VAL A 26 47.95 78.61 14.82
CA VAL A 26 47.53 78.07 13.51
C VAL A 26 48.11 76.67 13.26
N GLY A 27 49.35 76.41 13.69
CA GLY A 27 49.97 75.08 13.61
C GLY A 27 49.37 74.05 14.56
N ARG A 28 48.76 74.49 15.68
CA ARG A 28 48.07 73.62 16.64
C ARG A 28 46.65 73.29 16.18
N GLU A 29 45.89 74.29 15.72
CA GLU A 29 44.57 74.08 15.12
C GLU A 29 44.62 73.16 13.90
N SER A 30 45.67 73.26 13.08
CA SER A 30 45.88 72.36 11.94
C SER A 30 46.12 70.90 12.37
N ARG A 31 46.89 70.67 13.44
CA ARG A 31 47.16 69.32 13.97
C ARG A 31 45.93 68.68 14.61
N ASP A 32 45.15 69.48 15.34
CA ASP A 32 43.91 68.99 15.96
C ASP A 32 42.85 68.67 14.90
N LEU A 33 42.81 69.42 13.79
CA LEU A 33 41.97 69.14 12.64
C LEU A 33 42.37 67.83 11.93
N ASP A 34 43.67 67.60 11.71
CA ASP A 34 44.17 66.37 11.08
C ASP A 34 43.87 65.14 11.95
N ALA A 35 44.06 65.23 13.27
CA ALA A 35 43.70 64.16 14.20
C ALA A 35 42.19 63.86 14.22
N ALA A 36 41.34 64.88 14.10
CA ALA A 36 39.89 64.71 14.02
C ALA A 36 39.46 64.03 12.70
N ILE A 37 40.15 64.33 11.59
CA ILE A 37 39.90 63.68 10.30
C ILE A 37 40.30 62.21 10.35
N ASP A 38 41.47 61.89 10.89
CA ASP A 38 41.93 60.51 11.07
C ASP A 38 40.95 59.69 11.92
N ALA A 39 40.40 60.28 13.00
CA ALA A 39 39.40 59.64 13.83
C ALA A 39 38.10 59.32 13.05
N VAL A 40 37.62 60.26 12.23
CA VAL A 40 36.43 60.03 11.39
C VAL A 40 36.69 58.94 10.35
N VAL A 41 37.84 58.98 9.67
CA VAL A 41 38.24 57.94 8.69
C VAL A 41 38.31 56.57 9.35
N ALA A 42 38.91 56.47 10.54
CA ALA A 42 38.95 55.22 11.30
C ALA A 42 37.54 54.72 11.67
N MET A 43 36.64 55.61 12.10
CA MET A 43 35.24 55.25 12.38
C MET A 43 34.50 54.74 11.13
N LEU A 44 34.71 55.36 9.96
CA LEU A 44 34.07 54.93 8.73
C LEU A 44 34.56 53.55 8.28
N ARG A 45 35.86 53.27 8.44
CA ARG A 45 36.42 51.94 8.16
C ARG A 45 35.91 50.88 9.11
N ALA A 46 35.85 51.18 10.41
CA ALA A 46 35.28 50.29 11.41
C ALA A 46 33.79 50.00 11.14
N PHE A 47 33.05 50.99 10.64
CA PHE A 47 31.67 50.80 10.21
C PHE A 47 31.55 49.79 9.05
N GLY A 48 32.39 49.93 8.01
CA GLY A 48 32.43 48.99 6.88
C GLY A 48 32.96 47.60 7.24
N GLU A 49 33.85 47.48 8.24
CA GLU A 49 34.34 46.18 8.73
C GLU A 49 33.23 45.32 9.33
N HIS A 50 32.27 45.95 10.00
CA HIS A 50 31.14 45.29 10.66
C HIS A 50 29.83 45.33 9.86
N ALA A 51 29.88 45.66 8.55
CA ALA A 51 28.72 45.59 7.68
C ALA A 51 28.23 44.14 7.51
N PHE A 52 26.92 43.96 7.31
CA PHE A 52 26.29 42.67 7.08
C PHE A 52 25.42 42.70 5.83
N ASP A 53 25.13 41.52 5.28
CA ASP A 53 24.38 41.40 4.05
C ASP A 53 22.93 41.87 4.22
N THR A 54 22.49 42.72 3.30
CA THR A 54 21.08 43.05 3.10
C THR A 54 20.62 42.54 1.74
N PRO A 55 19.31 42.32 1.50
CA PRO A 55 18.81 41.69 0.27
C PRO A 55 19.24 42.38 -1.04
N ASN A 56 19.57 43.67 -0.97
CA ASN A 56 19.92 44.49 -2.13
C ASN A 56 21.37 45.01 -2.10
N VAL A 57 22.08 44.87 -0.97
CA VAL A 57 23.45 45.37 -0.80
C VAL A 57 24.26 44.36 0.01
N PRO A 58 25.24 43.68 -0.61
CA PRO A 58 26.23 42.86 0.07
C PRO A 58 27.06 43.66 1.09
N ALA A 59 27.56 42.98 2.11
CA ALA A 59 28.47 43.57 3.09
C ALA A 59 29.77 44.11 2.45
N GLU A 60 30.23 43.46 1.38
CA GLU A 60 31.43 43.85 0.62
C GLU A 60 31.25 45.22 -0.07
N ASP A 61 30.14 45.42 -0.78
CA ASP A 61 29.83 46.70 -1.44
C ASP A 61 29.72 47.84 -0.42
N THR A 62 29.13 47.57 0.74
CA THR A 62 29.05 48.54 1.85
C THR A 62 30.44 48.90 2.37
N ARG A 63 31.33 47.92 2.51
CA ARG A 63 32.72 48.14 2.93
C ARG A 63 33.48 48.99 1.93
N ASP A 64 33.34 48.69 0.64
CA ASP A 64 33.97 49.45 -0.44
C ASP A 64 33.48 50.90 -0.49
N GLU A 65 32.18 51.13 -0.27
CA GLU A 65 31.62 52.48 -0.18
C GLU A 65 32.13 53.23 1.06
N CYS A 66 32.25 52.55 2.20
CA CYS A 66 32.83 53.13 3.42
C CYS A 66 34.30 53.52 3.23
N ASP A 67 35.10 52.66 2.59
CA ASP A 67 36.50 52.94 2.24
C ASP A 67 36.61 54.04 1.17
N GLY A 68 35.66 54.12 0.25
CA GLY A 68 35.52 55.21 -0.70
C GLY A 68 35.30 56.55 0.00
N TRP A 69 34.37 56.62 0.95
CA TRP A 69 34.11 57.81 1.76
C TRP A 69 35.29 58.19 2.67
N ALA A 70 35.92 57.20 3.30
CA ALA A 70 37.13 57.39 4.12
C ALA A 70 38.27 58.03 3.31
N ARG A 71 38.51 57.54 2.08
CA ARG A 71 39.51 58.13 1.16
C ARG A 71 39.17 59.57 0.76
N LYS A 72 37.91 59.84 0.40
CA LYS A 72 37.44 61.20 0.02
C LYS A 72 37.59 62.21 1.15
N ILE A 73 37.32 61.81 2.40
CA ILE A 73 37.47 62.67 3.57
C ILE A 73 38.95 62.90 3.93
N ALA A 74 39.77 61.85 3.86
CA ALA A 74 41.20 61.94 4.16
C ALA A 74 41.94 62.88 3.19
N MET A 75 41.73 62.70 1.88
CA MET A 75 42.46 63.44 0.84
C MET A 75 41.82 64.78 0.47
N GLY A 76 40.50 64.93 0.61
CA GLY A 76 39.72 66.07 0.12
C GLY A 76 39.68 66.16 -1.42
N GLU A 77 38.66 66.84 -1.97
CA GLU A 77 38.52 67.02 -3.42
C GLU A 77 39.02 68.41 -3.85
N ASN A 78 39.88 68.46 -4.87
CA ASN A 78 40.24 69.68 -5.58
C ASN A 78 39.23 69.94 -6.69
N LEU A 79 38.18 70.69 -6.37
CA LEU A 79 37.16 71.13 -7.33
C LEU A 79 37.68 72.29 -8.21
N GLY A 80 38.72 72.03 -9.01
CA GLY A 80 39.07 72.83 -10.18
C GLY A 80 39.62 74.24 -9.95
N VAL A 81 40.06 74.60 -8.74
CA VAL A 81 40.77 75.88 -8.48
C VAL A 81 42.23 75.57 -8.15
N GLU A 82 43.16 75.86 -9.05
CA GLU A 82 44.61 75.74 -8.79
C GLU A 82 44.99 76.61 -7.57
N GLY A 83 45.38 75.96 -6.47
CA GLY A 83 45.92 76.61 -5.27
C GLY A 83 44.97 76.84 -4.10
N GLY A 84 43.70 76.40 -4.14
CA GLY A 84 42.78 76.49 -2.99
C GLY A 84 42.91 75.29 -2.02
N PRO A 85 42.58 75.44 -0.72
CA PRO A 85 42.60 74.31 0.21
C PRO A 85 41.54 73.26 -0.20
N PRO A 86 41.88 71.95 -0.11
CA PRO A 86 41.00 70.86 -0.54
C PRO A 86 39.68 70.89 0.26
N ARG A 87 38.54 70.78 -0.43
CA ARG A 87 37.22 70.76 0.23
C ARG A 87 36.80 69.33 0.51
N ARG A 88 36.38 69.06 1.76
CA ARG A 88 35.92 67.74 2.22
C ARG A 88 34.40 67.73 2.33
N ASP A 89 33.72 66.77 1.70
CA ASP A 89 32.26 66.64 1.74
C ASP A 89 31.78 65.82 2.95
N PHE A 90 31.88 66.40 4.14
CA PHE A 90 31.33 65.81 5.36
C PHE A 90 29.79 65.71 5.32
N GLY A 91 29.12 66.58 4.55
CA GLY A 91 27.67 66.61 4.41
C GLY A 91 27.13 65.42 3.62
N GLY A 92 27.80 65.06 2.52
CA GLY A 92 27.52 63.87 1.72
C GLY A 92 27.74 62.59 2.49
N ALA A 93 28.87 62.46 3.17
CA ALA A 93 29.15 61.31 4.03
C ALA A 93 28.06 61.15 5.09
N ARG A 94 27.72 62.21 5.84
CA ARG A 94 26.67 62.16 6.86
C ARG A 94 25.31 61.73 6.29
N ARG A 95 24.93 62.20 5.10
CA ARG A 95 23.68 61.78 4.43
C ARG A 95 23.71 60.30 4.05
N TYR A 96 24.82 59.83 3.48
CA TYR A 96 25.00 58.43 3.11
C TYR A 96 24.87 57.51 4.34
N PHE A 97 25.67 57.75 5.39
CA PHE A 97 25.63 56.91 6.59
C PHE A 97 24.30 56.99 7.35
N ALA A 98 23.67 58.16 7.41
CA ALA A 98 22.34 58.28 8.01
C ALA A 98 21.29 57.48 7.23
N ALA A 99 21.31 57.52 5.90
CA ALA A 99 20.42 56.74 5.05
C ALA A 99 20.69 55.23 5.19
N HIS A 100 21.97 54.84 5.20
CA HIS A 100 22.38 53.44 5.36
C HIS A 100 21.95 52.88 6.73
N ARG A 101 22.21 53.59 7.83
CA ARG A 101 21.76 53.20 9.18
C ARG A 101 20.24 53.13 9.30
N ALA A 102 19.51 54.01 8.63
CA ALA A 102 18.06 53.97 8.59
C ALA A 102 17.56 52.70 7.86
N HIS A 103 18.18 52.38 6.72
CA HIS A 103 17.86 51.17 5.96
C HIS A 103 18.16 49.89 6.75
N GLU A 104 19.31 49.78 7.39
CA GLU A 104 19.65 48.64 8.24
C GLU A 104 18.66 48.46 9.39
N ARG A 105 18.28 49.56 10.05
CA ARG A 105 17.30 49.54 11.14
C ARG A 105 15.94 49.03 10.65
N GLU A 106 15.48 49.50 9.49
CA GLU A 106 14.24 49.06 8.87
C GLU A 106 14.30 47.58 8.45
N TYR A 107 15.41 47.15 7.87
CA TYR A 107 15.63 45.76 7.47
C TYR A 107 15.64 44.80 8.66
N VAL A 108 16.39 45.12 9.72
CA VAL A 108 16.43 44.29 10.94
C VAL A 108 15.06 44.27 11.62
N GLY A 109 14.41 45.42 11.74
CA GLY A 109 13.08 45.53 12.34
C GLY A 109 12.02 44.73 11.59
N SER A 110 12.00 44.82 10.26
CA SER A 110 11.06 44.07 9.40
C SER A 110 11.36 42.58 9.40
N THR A 111 12.62 42.16 9.37
CA THR A 111 13.01 40.74 9.41
C THR A 111 12.57 40.08 10.72
N VAL A 112 12.80 40.74 11.86
CA VAL A 112 12.34 40.24 13.18
C VAL A 112 10.81 40.18 13.23
N ALA A 113 10.11 41.18 12.68
CA ALA A 113 8.66 41.19 12.62
C ALA A 113 8.10 40.05 11.75
N ASN A 114 8.69 39.82 10.58
CA ASN A 114 8.33 38.75 9.65
C ASN A 114 8.57 37.36 10.28
N LEU A 115 9.70 37.17 10.96
CA LEU A 115 10.00 35.92 11.66
C LEU A 115 8.95 35.65 12.75
N ARG A 116 8.59 36.67 13.53
CA ARG A 116 7.53 36.55 14.55
C ARG A 116 6.19 36.15 13.93
N GLU A 117 5.80 36.77 12.81
CA GLU A 117 4.57 36.41 12.10
C GLU A 117 4.60 34.97 11.59
N ALA A 118 5.72 34.53 11.01
CA ALA A 118 5.90 33.15 10.55
C ALA A 118 5.77 32.13 11.70
N VAL A 119 6.35 32.42 12.87
CA VAL A 119 6.22 31.57 14.06
C VAL A 119 4.78 31.53 14.55
N HIS A 120 4.07 32.67 14.60
CA HIS A 120 2.65 32.68 14.95
C HIS A 120 1.79 31.88 13.96
N ALA A 121 2.09 31.96 12.67
CA ALA A 121 1.41 31.16 11.66
C ALA A 121 1.68 29.66 11.85
N PHE A 122 2.94 29.29 12.09
CA PHE A 122 3.34 27.91 12.37
C PHE A 122 2.66 27.36 13.63
N ALA A 123 2.66 28.12 14.73
CA ALA A 123 2.03 27.75 15.98
C ALA A 123 0.52 27.47 15.84
N ARG A 124 -0.19 28.32 15.08
CA ARG A 124 -1.61 28.13 14.77
C ARG A 124 -1.85 26.89 13.92
N CYS A 125 -1.00 26.64 12.92
CA CYS A 125 -1.10 25.46 12.06
C CYS A 125 -0.90 24.17 12.88
N LEU A 126 0.13 24.15 13.73
CA LEU A 126 0.44 22.98 14.57
C LEU A 126 -0.70 22.67 15.54
N THR A 127 -1.28 23.69 16.17
CA THR A 127 -2.44 23.53 17.05
C THR A 127 -3.65 22.93 16.32
N ARG A 128 -3.86 23.27 15.03
CA ARG A 128 -4.98 22.76 14.23
C ARG A 128 -4.78 21.29 13.81
N THR A 129 -3.56 20.92 13.47
CA THR A 129 -3.23 19.57 12.97
C THR A 129 -3.23 18.52 14.09
N VAL A 130 -2.97 18.91 15.33
CA VAL A 130 -2.96 18.01 16.50
C VAL A 130 -4.38 17.68 17.01
N GLY A 131 -5.41 18.37 16.48
CA GLY A 131 -6.81 18.41 16.95
C GLY A 131 -7.69 17.16 16.85
N GLU A 132 -7.18 15.98 17.17
CA GLU A 132 -8.00 14.77 17.36
C GLU A 132 -8.06 14.29 18.82
N ASP A 133 -7.17 14.77 19.70
CA ASP A 133 -7.09 14.32 21.10
C ASP A 133 -7.07 15.50 22.08
N ARG A 134 -8.21 15.73 22.75
CA ARG A 134 -8.44 16.92 23.61
C ARG A 134 -7.40 17.10 24.71
N ALA A 135 -6.77 16.02 25.19
CA ALA A 135 -5.75 16.08 26.24
C ALA A 135 -4.37 16.47 25.68
N ALA A 136 -4.01 15.94 24.50
CA ALA A 136 -2.79 16.31 23.80
C ALA A 136 -2.85 17.76 23.29
N ASP A 137 -4.02 18.18 22.82
CA ASP A 137 -4.32 19.57 22.40
C ASP A 137 -4.07 20.57 23.53
N ALA A 138 -4.46 20.25 24.77
CA ALA A 138 -4.26 21.12 25.91
C ALA A 138 -2.77 21.30 26.25
N LYS A 139 -1.98 20.21 26.19
CA LYS A 139 -0.54 20.23 26.53
C LYS A 139 0.29 20.92 25.44
N VAL A 140 0.03 20.58 24.17
CA VAL A 140 0.70 21.21 23.01
C VAL A 140 0.30 22.68 22.89
N GLY A 141 -0.99 23.00 23.10
CA GLY A 141 -1.49 24.37 23.09
C GLY A 141 -0.88 25.25 24.17
N ALA A 142 -0.69 24.73 25.40
CA ALA A 142 -0.05 25.47 26.48
C ALA A 142 1.42 25.81 26.17
N GLN A 143 2.19 24.85 25.66
CA GLN A 143 3.60 25.08 25.29
C GLN A 143 3.75 26.04 24.10
N LEU A 144 2.86 25.93 23.10
CA LEU A 144 2.81 26.89 21.99
C LEU A 144 2.44 28.31 22.45
N GLY A 145 1.56 28.42 23.44
CA GLY A 145 1.23 29.70 24.08
C GLY A 145 2.45 30.35 24.75
N ASN A 146 3.26 29.56 25.46
CA ASN A 146 4.50 30.03 26.08
C ASN A 146 5.54 30.46 25.04
N LEU A 147 5.71 29.68 23.97
CA LEU A 147 6.61 30.02 22.86
C LEU A 147 6.19 31.36 22.22
N VAL A 148 4.90 31.52 21.93
CA VAL A 148 4.36 32.77 21.39
C VAL A 148 4.62 33.96 22.32
N ALA A 149 4.45 33.77 23.63
CA ALA A 149 4.75 34.82 24.61
C ALA A 149 6.25 35.18 24.65
N ALA A 150 7.13 34.19 24.52
CA ALA A 150 8.59 34.39 24.48
C ALA A 150 9.04 35.23 23.27
N PHE A 151 8.45 34.98 22.10
CA PHE A 151 8.69 35.81 20.90
C PHE A 151 8.20 37.25 21.04
N GLY A 152 7.21 37.51 21.91
CA GLY A 152 6.78 38.86 22.24
C GLY A 152 7.79 39.64 23.10
N ALA A 153 8.61 38.93 23.89
CA ALA A 153 9.59 39.51 24.80
C ALA A 153 10.97 39.76 24.17
N ASN A 154 11.21 39.35 22.91
CA ASN A 154 12.48 39.44 22.20
C ASN A 154 13.69 38.79 22.91
N ASP A 155 13.45 37.78 23.75
CA ASP A 155 14.50 37.04 24.45
C ASP A 155 14.85 35.75 23.70
N VAL A 156 16.02 35.73 23.08
CA VAL A 156 16.50 34.62 22.23
C VAL A 156 16.70 33.33 23.04
N ASP A 157 17.11 33.41 24.31
CA ASP A 157 17.34 32.24 25.14
C ASP A 157 16.04 31.64 25.68
N VAL A 158 15.02 32.49 25.91
CA VAL A 158 13.66 32.01 26.25
C VAL A 158 13.02 31.37 25.01
N ILE A 159 13.13 32.01 23.84
CA ILE A 159 12.62 31.47 22.57
C ILE A 159 13.21 30.08 22.28
N ARG A 160 14.54 29.91 22.43
CA ARG A 160 15.19 28.61 22.20
C ARG A 160 14.63 27.52 23.12
N ARG A 161 14.53 27.81 24.44
CA ARG A 161 14.03 26.84 25.43
C ARG A 161 12.58 26.44 25.17
N GLU A 162 11.72 27.40 24.88
CA GLU A 162 10.31 27.11 24.57
C GLU A 162 10.16 26.33 23.25
N ALA A 163 11.01 26.60 22.25
CA ALA A 163 11.00 25.85 20.99
C ALA A 163 11.40 24.39 21.19
N GLU A 164 12.45 24.14 21.99
CA GLU A 164 12.86 22.79 22.39
C GLU A 164 11.75 22.07 23.16
N GLY A 165 11.05 22.77 24.05
CA GLY A 165 9.91 22.24 24.80
C GLY A 165 8.74 21.82 23.91
N VAL A 166 8.39 22.63 22.90
CA VAL A 166 7.34 22.29 21.93
C VAL A 166 7.71 21.04 21.14
N VAL A 167 8.96 20.93 20.66
CA VAL A 167 9.42 19.75 19.92
C VAL A 167 9.28 18.49 20.77
N GLN A 168 9.74 18.52 22.03
CA GLN A 168 9.65 17.36 22.91
C GLN A 168 8.20 16.91 23.14
N VAL A 169 7.29 17.85 23.45
CA VAL A 169 5.89 17.50 23.71
C VAL A 169 5.21 16.95 22.46
N VAL A 170 5.49 17.52 21.28
CA VAL A 170 4.91 17.04 20.02
C VAL A 170 5.42 15.64 19.68
N THR A 171 6.72 15.38 19.85
CA THR A 171 7.29 14.04 19.64
C THR A 171 6.68 13.01 20.58
N ASP A 172 6.55 13.33 21.87
CA ASP A 172 5.93 12.42 22.85
C ASP A 172 4.47 12.07 22.47
N VAL A 173 3.68 13.07 22.07
CA VAL A 173 2.28 12.88 21.64
C VAL A 173 2.21 12.03 20.38
N MET A 174 3.06 12.30 19.39
CA MET A 174 3.10 11.52 18.14
C MET A 174 3.49 10.06 18.40
N ASP A 175 4.47 9.82 19.26
CA ASP A 175 4.90 8.46 19.62
C ASP A 175 3.82 7.70 20.38
N GLN A 176 3.13 8.34 21.32
CA GLN A 176 1.98 7.73 22.01
C GLN A 176 0.86 7.37 21.04
N ARG A 177 0.50 8.28 20.13
CA ARG A 177 -0.56 8.05 19.13
C ARG A 177 -0.19 6.90 18.19
N LYS A 178 1.06 6.83 17.75
CA LYS A 178 1.56 5.73 16.92
C LYS A 178 1.45 4.38 17.63
N ARG A 179 1.80 4.30 18.92
CA ARG A 179 1.68 3.07 19.72
C ARG A 179 0.23 2.63 19.86
N LEU A 180 -0.68 3.55 20.23
CA LEU A 180 -2.10 3.25 20.35
C LEU A 180 -2.70 2.76 19.02
N GLN A 181 -2.36 3.40 17.90
CA GLN A 181 -2.79 2.95 16.58
C GLN A 181 -2.26 1.56 16.22
N GLN A 182 -1.00 1.26 16.56
CA GLN A 182 -0.41 -0.07 16.35
C GLN A 182 -1.11 -1.14 17.19
N GLU A 183 -1.37 -0.88 18.47
CA GLU A 183 -2.09 -1.79 19.37
C GLU A 183 -3.52 -2.07 18.87
N GLN A 184 -4.24 -1.03 18.45
CA GLN A 184 -5.58 -1.17 17.86
C GLN A 184 -5.56 -2.00 16.57
N MET A 185 -4.57 -1.77 15.71
CA MET A 185 -4.41 -2.52 14.46
C MET A 185 -4.10 -4.00 14.72
N GLN A 186 -3.24 -4.29 15.70
CA GLN A 186 -2.95 -5.67 16.12
C GLN A 186 -4.20 -6.36 16.64
N LEU A 187 -4.95 -5.73 17.55
CA LEU A 187 -6.18 -6.29 18.09
C LEU A 187 -7.23 -6.55 17.00
N LEU A 188 -7.37 -5.64 16.03
CA LEU A 188 -8.27 -5.83 14.90
C LEU A 188 -7.83 -6.99 14.01
N SER A 189 -6.54 -7.08 13.70
CA SER A 189 -5.97 -8.17 12.90
C SER A 189 -6.20 -9.53 13.54
N GLU A 190 -5.98 -9.64 14.86
CA GLU A 190 -6.26 -10.85 15.63
C GLU A 190 -7.75 -11.24 15.57
N LYS A 191 -8.66 -10.27 15.78
CA LYS A 191 -10.11 -10.51 15.68
C LYS A 191 -10.53 -10.97 14.29
N VAL A 192 -10.01 -10.34 13.24
CA VAL A 192 -10.30 -10.73 11.85
C VAL A 192 -9.83 -12.16 11.57
N THR A 193 -8.65 -12.52 12.06
CA THR A 193 -8.07 -13.85 11.88
C THR A 193 -8.92 -14.91 12.58
N LYS A 194 -9.32 -14.64 13.83
CA LYS A 194 -10.20 -15.53 14.60
C LYS A 194 -11.56 -15.72 13.92
N LEU A 195 -12.20 -14.63 13.49
CA LEU A 195 -13.48 -14.70 12.77
C LEU A 195 -13.38 -15.48 11.45
N LYS A 196 -12.27 -15.34 10.72
CA LYS A 196 -12.02 -16.13 9.51
C LYS A 196 -11.92 -17.62 9.81
N ALA A 197 -11.21 -18.00 10.89
CA ALA A 197 -11.09 -19.39 11.29
C ALA A 197 -12.45 -19.97 11.71
N GLU A 198 -13.22 -19.26 12.54
CA GLU A 198 -14.57 -19.68 12.96
C GLU A 198 -15.52 -19.81 11.76
N LEU A 199 -15.46 -18.88 10.80
CA LEU A 199 -16.26 -18.97 9.58
C LEU A 199 -15.85 -20.17 8.71
N HIS A 200 -14.57 -20.48 8.65
CA HIS A 200 -14.07 -21.64 7.91
C HIS A 200 -14.56 -22.94 8.53
N GLU A 201 -14.40 -23.09 9.85
CA GLU A 201 -14.88 -24.25 10.60
C GLU A 201 -16.40 -24.41 10.51
N ALA A 202 -17.15 -23.32 10.62
CA ALA A 202 -18.60 -23.33 10.43
C ALA A 202 -19.01 -23.76 9.01
N ARG A 203 -18.25 -23.35 7.98
CA ARG A 203 -18.48 -23.78 6.59
C ARG A 203 -18.15 -25.25 6.38
N GLU A 204 -17.06 -25.75 6.95
CA GLU A 204 -16.70 -27.17 6.88
C GLU A 204 -17.74 -28.04 7.60
N SER A 205 -18.17 -27.65 8.80
CA SER A 205 -19.24 -28.35 9.52
C SER A 205 -20.58 -28.28 8.79
N ALA A 206 -20.85 -27.20 8.04
CA ALA A 206 -22.04 -27.08 7.21
C ALA A 206 -21.91 -27.81 5.87
N ALA A 207 -20.74 -28.37 5.52
CA ALA A 207 -20.51 -29.10 4.28
C ALA A 207 -20.80 -30.61 4.42
N LEU A 208 -20.91 -31.13 5.64
CA LEU A 208 -21.10 -32.55 5.91
C LEU A 208 -22.54 -32.87 6.32
N ASP A 209 -23.00 -34.09 6.00
CA ASP A 209 -24.25 -34.65 6.48
C ASP A 209 -24.07 -35.13 7.93
N PRO A 210 -24.92 -34.71 8.89
CA PRO A 210 -24.72 -34.99 10.31
C PRO A 210 -24.81 -36.49 10.66
N LEU A 211 -25.54 -37.29 9.88
CA LEU A 211 -25.73 -38.72 10.16
C LEU A 211 -24.55 -39.56 9.66
N THR A 212 -24.04 -39.25 8.46
CA THR A 212 -23.05 -40.08 7.76
C THR A 212 -21.64 -39.49 7.73
N GLN A 213 -21.49 -38.20 8.05
CA GLN A 213 -20.25 -37.43 7.91
C GLN A 213 -19.69 -37.40 6.46
N LEU A 214 -20.51 -37.78 5.47
CA LEU A 214 -20.23 -37.57 4.06
C LEU A 214 -20.51 -36.13 3.66
N HIS A 215 -20.05 -35.71 2.49
CA HIS A 215 -20.47 -34.42 1.93
C HIS A 215 -21.99 -34.37 1.78
N ASN A 216 -22.58 -33.22 2.08
CA ASN A 216 -24.01 -33.02 1.89
C ASN A 216 -24.33 -32.58 0.45
N ARG A 217 -25.63 -32.48 0.16
CA ARG A 217 -26.13 -32.04 -1.15
C ARG A 217 -25.57 -30.67 -1.60
N SER A 218 -25.45 -29.70 -0.70
CA SER A 218 -24.90 -28.38 -1.05
C SER A 218 -23.45 -28.49 -1.53
N SER A 219 -22.65 -29.35 -0.88
CA SER A 219 -21.26 -29.59 -1.26
C SER A 219 -21.16 -30.37 -2.58
N LEU A 220 -22.09 -31.29 -2.81
CA LEU A 220 -22.20 -32.01 -4.07
C LEU A 220 -22.47 -31.05 -5.23
N ASP A 221 -23.46 -30.16 -5.10
CA ASP A 221 -23.84 -29.23 -6.18
C ASP A 221 -22.63 -28.39 -6.63
N SER A 222 -21.87 -27.85 -5.68
CA SER A 222 -20.61 -27.12 -5.98
C SER A 222 -19.54 -28.01 -6.62
N GLN A 223 -19.44 -29.27 -6.21
CA GLN A 223 -18.47 -30.21 -6.78
C GLN A 223 -18.82 -30.58 -8.23
N LEU A 224 -20.10 -30.75 -8.55
CA LEU A 224 -20.56 -31.09 -9.88
C LEU A 224 -20.25 -29.98 -10.89
N GLU A 225 -20.53 -28.73 -10.52
CA GLU A 225 -20.16 -27.56 -11.32
C GLU A 225 -18.64 -27.52 -11.55
N ARG A 226 -17.85 -27.65 -10.48
CA ARG A 226 -16.39 -27.64 -10.56
C ARG A 226 -15.84 -28.72 -11.48
N VAL A 227 -16.38 -29.94 -11.42
CA VAL A 227 -15.92 -31.05 -12.26
C VAL A 227 -16.33 -30.85 -13.71
N ALA A 228 -17.54 -30.35 -13.97
CA ALA A 228 -18.01 -30.05 -15.32
C ALA A 228 -17.16 -28.95 -16.00
N ASP A 229 -16.76 -27.93 -15.24
CA ASP A 229 -15.91 -26.85 -15.77
C ASP A 229 -14.47 -27.32 -16.05
N LEU A 230 -13.90 -28.13 -15.14
CA LEU A 230 -12.51 -28.59 -15.27
C LEU A 230 -12.32 -29.69 -16.32
N SER A 231 -13.33 -30.55 -16.53
CA SER A 231 -13.21 -31.67 -17.48
C SER A 231 -13.01 -31.21 -18.92
N PHE A 232 -13.55 -30.03 -19.27
CA PHE A 232 -13.34 -29.41 -20.58
C PHE A 232 -11.85 -29.15 -20.87
N LEU A 233 -11.06 -28.85 -19.83
CA LEU A 233 -9.65 -28.51 -19.95
C LEU A 233 -8.72 -29.73 -19.90
N MET A 234 -9.12 -30.82 -19.23
CA MET A 234 -8.21 -31.90 -18.84
C MET A 234 -8.35 -33.21 -19.62
N SER A 235 -9.24 -33.28 -20.64
CA SER A 235 -9.53 -34.52 -21.40
C SER A 235 -9.84 -35.74 -20.51
N ALA A 236 -10.32 -35.52 -19.29
CA ALA A 236 -10.73 -36.55 -18.37
C ALA A 236 -12.14 -37.06 -18.72
N THR A 237 -12.49 -38.26 -18.29
CA THR A 237 -13.85 -38.82 -18.39
C THR A 237 -14.47 -39.02 -17.00
N PRO A 238 -14.91 -37.94 -16.32
CA PRO A 238 -15.56 -38.06 -15.04
C PRO A 238 -16.80 -38.95 -15.11
N CYS A 239 -17.04 -39.73 -14.06
CA CYS A 239 -18.24 -40.54 -13.91
C CYS A 239 -18.96 -40.19 -12.60
N LEU A 240 -20.29 -40.12 -12.67
CA LEU A 240 -21.16 -39.91 -11.53
C LEU A 240 -21.99 -41.16 -11.29
N LEU A 241 -22.07 -41.57 -10.05
CA LEU A 241 -22.90 -42.69 -9.60
C LEU A 241 -23.98 -42.14 -8.68
N MET A 242 -25.24 -42.36 -9.02
CA MET A 242 -26.39 -42.16 -8.15
C MET A 242 -26.78 -43.51 -7.55
N ILE A 243 -26.86 -43.59 -6.23
CA ILE A 243 -27.01 -44.84 -5.48
C ILE A 243 -28.20 -44.69 -4.53
N ASP A 244 -29.09 -45.68 -4.51
CA ASP A 244 -30.25 -45.72 -3.62
C ASP A 244 -30.34 -47.08 -2.93
N VAL A 245 -30.62 -47.06 -1.61
CA VAL A 245 -30.82 -48.27 -0.83
C VAL A 245 -32.23 -48.82 -1.08
N ASP A 246 -32.29 -50.00 -1.69
CA ASP A 246 -33.53 -50.62 -2.10
C ASP A 246 -34.43 -50.93 -0.89
N HIS A 247 -35.72 -50.60 -1.02
CA HIS A 247 -36.74 -50.88 -0.01
C HIS A 247 -36.44 -50.28 1.38
N PHE A 248 -35.68 -49.18 1.46
CA PHE A 248 -35.32 -48.55 2.73
C PHE A 248 -36.53 -48.13 3.57
N LYS A 249 -37.61 -47.64 2.94
CA LYS A 249 -38.87 -47.36 3.63
C LYS A 249 -39.41 -48.58 4.39
N SER A 250 -39.38 -49.77 3.79
CA SER A 250 -39.82 -51.01 4.45
C SER A 250 -38.95 -51.37 5.66
N VAL A 251 -37.65 -51.05 5.62
CA VAL A 251 -36.74 -51.21 6.76
C VAL A 251 -37.14 -50.27 7.90
N ASN A 252 -37.40 -49.00 7.60
CA ASN A 252 -37.87 -48.03 8.60
C ASN A 252 -39.22 -48.43 9.19
N ASP A 253 -40.18 -48.83 8.34
CA ASP A 253 -41.53 -49.20 8.78
C ASP A 253 -41.50 -50.47 9.67
N ARG A 254 -40.61 -51.43 9.40
CA ARG A 254 -40.49 -52.68 10.16
C ARG A 254 -39.61 -52.56 11.41
N PHE A 255 -38.47 -51.86 11.31
CA PHE A 255 -37.45 -51.86 12.34
C PHE A 255 -37.28 -50.51 13.06
N GLY A 256 -37.92 -49.45 12.58
CA GLY A 256 -37.87 -48.10 13.13
C GLY A 256 -36.64 -47.30 12.66
N HIS A 257 -36.75 -45.97 12.74
CA HIS A 257 -35.71 -45.04 12.31
C HIS A 257 -34.31 -45.29 12.86
N PRO A 258 -34.10 -45.69 14.14
CA PRO A 258 -32.74 -45.95 14.64
C PRO A 258 -31.99 -47.05 13.87
N ILE A 259 -32.70 -48.08 13.41
CA ILE A 259 -32.12 -49.15 12.57
C ILE A 259 -31.91 -48.65 11.15
N GLY A 260 -32.83 -47.85 10.61
CA GLY A 260 -32.63 -47.17 9.33
C GLY A 260 -31.38 -46.30 9.32
N ASP A 261 -31.18 -45.50 10.36
CA ASP A 261 -29.99 -44.66 10.53
C ASP A 261 -28.71 -45.49 10.59
N GLU A 262 -28.74 -46.68 11.20
CA GLU A 262 -27.61 -47.61 11.18
C GLU A 262 -27.34 -48.17 9.77
N VAL A 263 -28.39 -48.51 9.02
CA VAL A 263 -28.28 -48.92 7.62
C VAL A 263 -27.59 -47.83 6.80
N ILE A 264 -28.05 -46.57 6.93
CA ILE A 264 -27.48 -45.43 6.22
C ILE A 264 -26.00 -45.23 6.59
N ARG A 265 -25.64 -45.29 7.87
CA ARG A 265 -24.24 -45.20 8.33
C ARG A 265 -23.35 -46.30 7.76
N ARG A 266 -23.81 -47.56 7.80
CA ARG A 266 -23.02 -48.69 7.27
C ARG A 266 -22.87 -48.68 5.75
N VAL A 267 -23.89 -48.22 5.04
CA VAL A 267 -23.82 -47.99 3.59
C VAL A 267 -22.81 -46.87 3.29
N ALA A 268 -22.88 -45.74 3.98
CA ALA A 268 -21.92 -44.64 3.83
C ALA A 268 -20.46 -45.10 4.04
N ASP A 269 -20.19 -45.82 5.12
CA ASP A 269 -18.85 -46.40 5.38
C ASP A 269 -18.39 -47.34 4.26
N THR A 270 -19.32 -48.10 3.70
CA THR A 270 -19.05 -49.04 2.60
C THR A 270 -18.71 -48.30 1.31
N LEU A 271 -19.36 -47.16 1.04
CA LEU A 271 -19.01 -46.29 -0.08
C LEU A 271 -17.60 -45.73 0.09
N VAL A 272 -17.29 -45.13 1.24
CA VAL A 272 -15.96 -44.55 1.52
C VAL A 272 -14.86 -45.60 1.39
N ARG A 273 -15.06 -46.82 1.90
CA ARG A 273 -14.07 -47.90 1.79
C ARG A 273 -13.82 -48.40 0.36
N ASN A 274 -14.74 -48.16 -0.58
CA ASN A 274 -14.60 -48.57 -1.97
C ASN A 274 -14.18 -47.43 -2.91
N PHE A 275 -14.36 -46.17 -2.48
CA PHE A 275 -13.96 -44.95 -3.16
C PHE A 275 -12.93 -44.19 -2.33
N LEU A 276 -11.78 -44.85 -2.13
CA LEU A 276 -10.70 -44.40 -1.24
C LEU A 276 -9.79 -43.32 -1.83
N ARG A 277 -9.91 -43.03 -3.12
CA ARG A 277 -8.96 -42.11 -3.75
C ARG A 277 -9.23 -40.69 -3.28
N ARG A 278 -8.17 -39.90 -3.14
CA ARG A 278 -8.28 -38.50 -2.68
C ARG A 278 -9.18 -37.66 -3.59
N GLU A 279 -9.23 -38.01 -4.86
CA GLU A 279 -10.04 -37.38 -5.88
C GLU A 279 -11.49 -37.90 -5.94
N ASP A 280 -11.79 -39.06 -5.35
CA ASP A 280 -13.16 -39.57 -5.28
C ASP A 280 -13.96 -38.70 -4.29
N PHE A 281 -15.18 -38.30 -4.67
CA PHE A 281 -16.05 -37.47 -3.83
C PHE A 281 -17.32 -38.24 -3.52
N VAL A 282 -17.61 -38.47 -2.24
CA VAL A 282 -18.76 -39.23 -1.76
C VAL A 282 -19.69 -38.31 -0.97
N ALA A 283 -20.96 -38.25 -1.35
CA ALA A 283 -21.96 -37.39 -0.75
C ALA A 283 -23.27 -38.13 -0.45
N ARG A 284 -24.01 -37.66 0.55
CA ARG A 284 -25.40 -38.03 0.77
C ARG A 284 -26.30 -36.99 0.11
N TYR A 285 -27.11 -37.42 -0.84
CA TYR A 285 -28.00 -36.54 -1.60
C TYR A 285 -29.28 -36.22 -0.82
N GLY A 286 -29.84 -37.21 -0.13
CA GLY A 286 -31.00 -37.06 0.76
C GLY A 286 -31.62 -38.41 1.10
N GLY A 287 -32.21 -38.56 2.29
CA GLY A 287 -32.85 -39.83 2.69
C GLY A 287 -31.89 -41.03 2.59
N GLU A 288 -32.24 -41.99 1.74
CA GLU A 288 -31.45 -43.18 1.39
C GLU A 288 -30.55 -43.05 0.14
N GLU A 289 -30.44 -41.85 -0.43
CA GLU A 289 -29.73 -41.60 -1.69
C GLU A 289 -28.32 -41.04 -1.46
N PHE A 290 -27.37 -41.60 -2.19
CA PHE A 290 -25.95 -41.23 -2.18
C PHE A 290 -25.45 -40.94 -3.59
N VAL A 291 -24.47 -40.06 -3.68
CA VAL A 291 -23.79 -39.73 -4.94
C VAL A 291 -22.30 -39.91 -4.78
N VAL A 292 -21.69 -40.52 -5.78
CA VAL A 292 -20.23 -40.62 -5.90
C VAL A 292 -19.78 -39.97 -7.20
N VAL A 293 -18.82 -39.06 -7.12
CA VAL A 293 -18.17 -38.44 -8.28
C VAL A 293 -16.75 -38.97 -8.38
N VAL A 294 -16.43 -39.61 -9.51
CA VAL A 294 -15.12 -40.17 -9.83
C VAL A 294 -14.53 -39.35 -10.98
N PRO A 295 -13.58 -38.43 -10.74
CA PRO A 295 -13.17 -37.43 -11.72
C PRO A 295 -12.31 -37.98 -12.86
N ASP A 296 -11.56 -39.06 -12.64
CA ASP A 296 -10.74 -39.68 -13.68
C ASP A 296 -10.67 -41.20 -13.53
N SER A 297 -11.52 -41.89 -14.29
CA SER A 297 -11.50 -43.34 -14.39
C SER A 297 -12.18 -43.79 -15.67
N SER A 298 -11.65 -44.83 -16.32
CA SER A 298 -12.32 -45.43 -17.47
C SER A 298 -13.69 -45.98 -17.07
N SER A 299 -14.66 -45.92 -17.98
CA SER A 299 -16.02 -46.42 -17.76
C SER A 299 -16.05 -47.89 -17.29
N HIS A 300 -15.13 -48.71 -17.80
CA HIS A 300 -14.96 -50.10 -17.37
C HIS A 300 -14.50 -50.21 -15.91
N ALA A 301 -13.51 -49.41 -15.48
CA ALA A 301 -13.05 -49.41 -14.10
C ALA A 301 -14.14 -48.90 -13.14
N VAL A 302 -14.92 -47.89 -13.55
CA VAL A 302 -16.06 -47.40 -12.77
C VAL A 302 -17.14 -48.47 -12.66
N ARG A 303 -17.44 -49.20 -13.74
CA ARG A 303 -18.39 -50.31 -13.73
C ARG A 303 -18.00 -51.38 -12.72
N GLN A 304 -16.73 -51.77 -12.68
CA GLN A 304 -16.24 -52.75 -11.71
C GLN A 304 -16.35 -52.24 -10.27
N ARG A 305 -16.05 -50.95 -10.01
CA ARG A 305 -16.19 -50.37 -8.66
C ARG A 305 -17.65 -50.28 -8.24
N ALA A 306 -18.55 -49.84 -9.12
CA ALA A 306 -19.98 -49.78 -8.87
C ALA A 306 -20.56 -51.15 -8.52
N GLU A 307 -20.18 -52.18 -9.29
CA GLU A 307 -20.64 -53.55 -9.04
C GLU A 307 -20.09 -54.12 -7.73
N ARG A 308 -18.81 -53.84 -7.41
CA ARG A 308 -18.22 -54.23 -6.13
C ARG A 308 -18.94 -53.59 -4.95
N VAL A 309 -19.27 -52.30 -5.05
CA VAL A 309 -20.02 -51.57 -4.03
C VAL A 309 -21.41 -52.15 -3.85
N ARG A 310 -22.10 -52.42 -4.96
CA ARG A 310 -23.44 -53.05 -4.93
C ARG A 310 -23.41 -54.38 -4.19
N GLN A 311 -22.43 -55.23 -4.49
CA GLN A 311 -22.24 -56.53 -3.82
C GLN A 311 -21.91 -56.34 -2.34
N ALA A 312 -20.96 -55.45 -2.02
CA ALA A 312 -20.55 -55.17 -0.65
C ALA A 312 -21.71 -54.64 0.22
N ILE A 313 -22.62 -53.82 -0.34
CA ILE A 313 -23.83 -53.39 0.36
C ILE A 313 -24.75 -54.58 0.65
N GLY A 314 -24.92 -55.48 -0.33
CA GLY A 314 -25.73 -56.70 -0.20
C GLY A 314 -25.23 -57.67 0.88
N GLU A 315 -23.93 -57.64 1.18
CA GLU A 315 -23.28 -58.47 2.19
C GLU A 315 -23.38 -57.89 3.62
N ILE A 316 -23.87 -56.65 3.77
CA ILE A 316 -24.01 -56.05 5.10
C ILE A 316 -25.15 -56.74 5.85
N GLY A 317 -24.80 -57.46 6.90
CA GLY A 317 -25.75 -58.04 7.85
C GLY A 317 -26.20 -57.02 8.89
N PHE A 318 -27.51 -56.92 9.07
CA PHE A 318 -28.17 -56.13 10.13
C PHE A 318 -28.97 -57.05 11.05
N SER A 319 -29.15 -56.63 12.30
CA SER A 319 -29.91 -57.40 13.29
C SER A 319 -30.70 -56.51 14.23
N LYS A 320 -31.94 -56.90 14.56
CA LYS A 320 -32.73 -56.32 15.64
C LYS A 320 -33.31 -57.45 16.49
N GLY A 321 -32.74 -57.66 17.67
CA GLY A 321 -33.07 -58.83 18.49
C GLY A 321 -32.66 -60.13 17.79
N THR A 322 -33.61 -61.01 17.50
CA THR A 322 -33.37 -62.29 16.81
C THR A 322 -33.58 -62.22 15.29
N GLU A 323 -34.07 -61.10 14.76
CA GLU A 323 -34.29 -60.94 13.33
C GLU A 323 -33.02 -60.44 12.65
N HIS A 324 -32.61 -61.13 11.58
CA HIS A 324 -31.49 -60.77 10.71
C HIS A 324 -32.00 -60.38 9.32
N PHE A 325 -31.42 -59.35 8.73
CA PHE A 325 -31.74 -58.91 7.38
C PHE A 325 -30.53 -58.28 6.68
N SER A 326 -30.63 -58.14 5.37
CA SER A 326 -29.70 -57.37 4.54
C SER A 326 -30.49 -56.39 3.66
N VAL A 327 -29.78 -55.42 3.10
CA VAL A 327 -30.34 -54.48 2.11
C VAL A 327 -29.56 -54.59 0.82
N THR A 328 -30.19 -54.23 -0.30
CA THR A 328 -29.52 -54.11 -1.59
C THR A 328 -29.49 -52.65 -2.02
N ALA A 329 -28.74 -52.34 -3.07
CA ALA A 329 -28.73 -51.01 -3.65
C ALA A 329 -28.88 -51.07 -5.16
N SER A 330 -29.60 -50.09 -5.70
CA SER A 330 -29.64 -49.80 -7.13
C SER A 330 -28.70 -48.65 -7.44
N ILE A 331 -27.98 -48.73 -8.56
CA ILE A 331 -26.97 -47.75 -8.94
C ILE A 331 -27.18 -47.31 -10.39
N GLY A 332 -27.37 -46.01 -10.62
CA GLY A 332 -27.33 -45.37 -11.92
C GLY A 332 -25.97 -44.70 -12.14
N VAL A 333 -25.35 -44.93 -13.30
CA VAL A 333 -24.03 -44.37 -13.61
C VAL A 333 -24.10 -43.53 -14.87
N ALA A 334 -23.59 -42.31 -14.83
CA ALA A 334 -23.49 -41.44 -15.99
C ALA A 334 -22.05 -40.97 -16.19
N VAL A 335 -21.52 -41.12 -17.40
CA VAL A 335 -20.27 -40.46 -17.81
C VAL A 335 -20.59 -39.02 -18.15
N LEU A 336 -19.73 -38.08 -17.77
CA LEU A 336 -19.87 -36.68 -18.14
C LEU A 336 -19.63 -36.52 -19.66
N GLY A 337 -20.61 -35.96 -20.36
CA GLY A 337 -20.58 -35.75 -21.80
C GLY A 337 -20.19 -34.32 -22.19
N PRO A 338 -19.84 -34.08 -23.46
CA PRO A 338 -19.56 -32.73 -23.96
C PRO A 338 -20.77 -31.81 -23.80
N GLY A 339 -20.57 -30.64 -23.17
CA GLY A 339 -21.61 -29.63 -22.97
C GLY A 339 -22.58 -29.93 -21.81
N ASP A 340 -22.34 -30.97 -21.02
CA ASP A 340 -23.09 -31.19 -19.79
C ASP A 340 -22.82 -30.09 -18.76
N THR A 341 -23.88 -29.73 -18.05
CA THR A 341 -23.80 -29.00 -16.79
C THR A 341 -23.81 -30.02 -15.64
N GLY A 342 -23.40 -29.59 -14.44
CA GLY A 342 -23.53 -30.44 -13.24
C GLY A 342 -24.95 -30.99 -13.05
N LYS A 343 -25.96 -30.18 -13.37
CA LYS A 343 -27.39 -30.56 -13.29
C LYS A 343 -27.77 -31.62 -14.33
N SER A 344 -27.47 -31.40 -15.62
CA SER A 344 -27.82 -32.37 -16.67
C SER A 344 -27.10 -33.70 -16.49
N TRP A 345 -25.87 -33.67 -15.95
CA TRP A 345 -25.12 -34.87 -15.61
C TRP A 345 -25.80 -35.68 -14.48
N LEU A 346 -26.24 -34.99 -13.42
CA LEU A 346 -26.97 -35.60 -12.31
C LEU A 346 -28.31 -36.22 -12.77
N GLU A 347 -29.07 -35.50 -13.60
CA GLU A 347 -30.34 -35.97 -14.16
C GLU A 347 -30.19 -37.27 -14.99
N ARG A 348 -29.10 -37.41 -15.74
CA ARG A 348 -28.82 -38.66 -16.49
C ARG A 348 -28.49 -39.83 -15.57
N ALA A 349 -27.74 -39.60 -14.49
CA ALA A 349 -27.45 -40.63 -13.51
C ALA A 349 -28.71 -41.07 -12.75
N ASP A 350 -29.58 -40.11 -12.42
CA ASP A 350 -30.87 -40.36 -11.80
C ASP A 350 -31.80 -41.17 -12.73
N ALA A 351 -31.85 -40.84 -14.02
CA ALA A 351 -32.60 -41.62 -15.00
C ALA A 351 -32.10 -43.08 -15.09
N ALA A 352 -30.78 -43.29 -15.07
CA ALA A 352 -30.20 -44.63 -15.02
C ALA A 352 -30.53 -45.37 -13.70
N LEU A 353 -30.57 -44.65 -12.57
CA LEU A 353 -30.97 -45.23 -11.29
C LEU A 353 -32.45 -45.64 -11.32
N TYR A 354 -33.30 -44.80 -11.90
CA TYR A 354 -34.71 -45.12 -12.08
C TYR A 354 -34.90 -46.38 -12.93
N GLU A 355 -34.15 -46.51 -14.04
CA GLU A 355 -34.14 -47.73 -14.85
C GLU A 355 -33.71 -48.94 -14.01
N ALA A 356 -32.64 -48.83 -13.22
CA ALA A 356 -32.19 -49.89 -12.32
C ALA A 356 -33.30 -50.33 -11.35
N LYS A 357 -34.03 -49.37 -10.76
CA LYS A 357 -35.17 -49.64 -9.87
C LYS A 357 -36.33 -50.33 -10.61
N SER A 358 -36.67 -49.88 -11.81
CA SER A 358 -37.77 -50.45 -12.61
C SER A 358 -37.46 -51.83 -13.17
N ALA A 359 -36.19 -52.12 -13.46
CA ALA A 359 -35.77 -53.39 -14.05
C ALA A 359 -35.65 -54.53 -13.03
N GLY A 360 -35.98 -54.27 -11.75
CA GLY A 360 -35.98 -55.26 -10.67
C GLY A 360 -34.97 -55.00 -9.57
N ARG A 361 -34.42 -53.78 -9.47
CA ARG A 361 -33.49 -53.34 -8.41
C ARG A 361 -32.19 -54.15 -8.34
N ASN A 362 -31.39 -53.91 -7.30
CA ASN A 362 -30.14 -54.61 -6.99
C ASN A 362 -29.21 -54.75 -8.20
N ARG A 363 -28.97 -53.66 -8.93
CA ARG A 363 -28.16 -53.67 -10.15
C ARG A 363 -27.53 -52.32 -10.44
N VAL A 364 -26.54 -52.35 -11.32
CA VAL A 364 -25.90 -51.17 -11.90
C VAL A 364 -26.40 -50.96 -13.32
N VAL A 365 -26.94 -49.79 -13.63
CA VAL A 365 -27.31 -49.35 -14.97
C VAL A 365 -26.45 -48.17 -15.37
N PHE A 366 -26.00 -48.14 -16.62
CA PHE A 366 -25.26 -47.01 -17.17
C PHE A 366 -26.21 -46.24 -18.09
N ALA A 367 -26.26 -44.92 -17.92
CA ALA A 367 -26.94 -44.03 -18.85
C ALA A 367 -26.39 -44.25 -20.26
N GLU A 368 -27.27 -44.16 -21.26
CA GLU A 368 -26.86 -44.22 -22.65
C GLU A 368 -25.86 -43.09 -22.95
N ASP A 369 -24.80 -43.45 -23.68
CA ASP A 369 -23.76 -42.50 -24.08
C ASP A 369 -24.37 -41.47 -25.04
N THR A 370 -24.34 -40.19 -24.66
CA THR A 370 -24.81 -39.10 -25.53
C THR A 370 -23.90 -38.88 -26.74
N GLY A 371 -22.84 -39.67 -26.90
CA GLY A 371 -22.23 -39.91 -28.21
C GLY A 371 -21.53 -38.68 -28.77
N ALA A 372 -20.31 -38.43 -28.30
CA ALA A 372 -19.29 -38.11 -29.30
C ALA A 372 -19.13 -39.39 -30.13
N LYS A 373 -19.53 -39.35 -31.41
CA LYS A 373 -19.18 -40.39 -32.38
C LYS A 373 -17.67 -40.64 -32.25
N SER A 374 -17.30 -41.75 -31.61
CA SER A 374 -15.93 -42.25 -31.70
C SER A 374 -15.63 -42.41 -33.19
N PRO A 375 -14.52 -41.87 -33.73
CA PRO A 375 -14.12 -42.18 -35.09
C PRO A 375 -13.93 -43.68 -35.13
N SER A 376 -14.69 -44.34 -36.00
CA SER A 376 -14.63 -45.78 -36.19
C SER A 376 -13.21 -46.20 -36.50
N LEU A 377 -12.55 -46.79 -35.51
CA LEU A 377 -11.40 -47.66 -35.73
C LEU A 377 -11.92 -48.84 -36.54
N ARG A 378 -11.83 -48.72 -37.87
CA ARG A 378 -11.92 -49.86 -38.78
C ARG A 378 -10.96 -50.93 -38.25
N PRO A 379 -11.38 -52.21 -38.14
CA PRO A 379 -10.45 -53.27 -37.81
C PRO A 379 -9.40 -53.35 -38.92
N SER A 380 -8.15 -53.07 -38.56
CA SER A 380 -6.97 -53.30 -39.38
C SER A 380 -6.89 -54.79 -39.69
N ARG A 381 -6.93 -55.11 -40.99
CA ARG A 381 -6.63 -56.44 -41.54
C ARG A 381 -5.27 -56.93 -40.97
N PRO A 382 -5.15 -58.19 -40.53
CA PRO A 382 -3.86 -58.70 -40.09
C PRO A 382 -2.88 -58.79 -41.28
N PRO A 383 -1.56 -58.60 -41.06
CA PRO A 383 -0.58 -58.67 -42.13
C PRO A 383 -0.46 -60.11 -42.64
N SER A 384 -0.78 -60.27 -43.92
CA SER A 384 -0.50 -61.46 -44.73
C SER A 384 0.99 -61.77 -44.68
N GLN A 385 1.33 -62.99 -44.26
CA GLN A 385 2.65 -63.57 -44.45
C GLN A 385 3.01 -63.52 -45.95
N ALA A 386 4.18 -62.98 -46.27
CA ALA A 386 4.78 -63.11 -47.59
C ALA A 386 5.66 -64.36 -47.61
N PRO A 387 5.56 -65.21 -48.64
CA PRO A 387 6.66 -66.08 -49.02
C PRO A 387 7.54 -65.41 -50.08
N GLU A 388 8.80 -65.83 -50.00
CA GLU A 388 9.96 -65.63 -50.85
C GLU A 388 9.78 -65.45 -52.37
N ARG A 389 10.73 -64.65 -52.91
CA ARG A 389 11.38 -64.75 -54.23
C ARG A 389 10.50 -64.56 -55.49
N ALA A 390 10.79 -63.49 -56.24
CA ALA A 390 11.63 -63.54 -57.44
C ALA A 390 11.39 -62.31 -58.35
N LEU A 391 12.49 -61.62 -58.65
CA LEU A 391 12.93 -61.10 -59.95
C LEU A 391 11.93 -60.43 -60.93
N SER A 392 12.37 -59.26 -61.39
CA SER A 392 12.32 -58.78 -62.79
C SER A 392 11.16 -57.88 -63.23
N SER A 393 11.57 -56.74 -63.82
CA SER A 393 10.82 -55.77 -64.65
C SER A 393 9.72 -54.97 -63.92
N GLY A 394 9.69 -53.64 -63.87
CA GLY A 394 10.19 -52.64 -64.80
C GLY A 394 9.01 -51.89 -65.38
N SER A 395 8.61 -50.75 -64.81
CA SER A 395 8.06 -49.60 -65.55
C SER A 395 7.79 -48.42 -64.60
N LEU A 396 8.49 -47.31 -64.86
CA LEU A 396 8.13 -45.99 -64.36
C LEU A 396 6.77 -45.56 -64.95
N ARG A 397 5.91 -44.97 -64.13
CA ARG A 397 5.08 -43.83 -64.57
C ARG A 397 4.99 -42.79 -63.46
N LEU A 398 5.78 -41.73 -63.63
CA LEU A 398 5.54 -40.42 -63.05
C LEU A 398 4.36 -39.77 -63.80
N ASN A 399 3.45 -39.14 -63.06
CA ASN A 399 2.72 -37.97 -63.56
C ASN A 399 2.38 -37.06 -62.38
N GLY A 400 3.05 -35.89 -62.36
CA GLY A 400 2.61 -34.71 -61.60
C GLY A 400 1.25 -34.22 -62.11
N LYS A 401 0.54 -33.33 -61.44
CA LYS A 401 0.83 -31.97 -60.95
C LYS A 401 -0.55 -31.44 -60.46
N PRO A 402 -0.70 -30.18 -60.01
CA PRO A 402 0.16 -29.33 -59.19
C PRO A 402 -0.62 -28.74 -57.99
N VAL A 403 0.09 -27.87 -57.25
CA VAL A 403 -0.29 -27.10 -56.05
C VAL A 403 -1.55 -26.26 -56.22
#